data_AF-A0A5C5Z921-F1
#
_entry.id   AF-A0A5C5Z921-F1
#
_cell.length_a   1.000
_cell.length_b   1.000
_cell.length_c   1.000
_cell.angle_alpha   90.00
_cell.angle_beta   90.00
_cell.angle_gamma   90.00
#
_symmetry.space_group_name_H-M   'P 1'
#
loop_
_entity.id
_entity.type
_entity.pdbx_description
1 polymer ?
#
loop_
_entity_poly.entity_id
_entity_poly.type
_entity_poly.pdbx_seq_one_letter_code
_entity_poly.pdbx_strand_id
1 'polypeptide(L)'
;MDSRLLCLASFGLFVTVLNCDGAAAQERRAPAPTFNQRDTQGIFFDSLDDAFRGERPSLSKIQKAGADKAVAATNGSTESTSEKADAAGGWAKLIAPESLEDEIKRVKLHFDSVITTPGAFNGGGFQDARLDLSILATLFAVVNEHPGDVRWKDQAAAARDLIARTAFNCKAGSSQVFNEAKMRKADLQDLASGSGLANRDAEPETDWSMVVDRSPLMQYAEQLAGKLKAASRDAKTAEENNEQIQRDAQLLAMIGQVLTREGLDEADDEDYAALSLSMTKAASAVAAAIERGSYDIGSEIGAVTQSCDACHEQYR
;
A
#
# COMPACT_ATOMS: atom_id res chain seq x y z
N MET A 1 -82.68 -52.38 8.69
CA MET A 1 -83.80 -51.42 8.76
C MET A 1 -83.31 -50.35 9.73
N ASP A 2 -82.93 -49.13 9.37
CA ASP A 2 -83.22 -48.33 8.19
C ASP A 2 -82.14 -47.22 8.10
N SER A 3 -81.84 -46.80 6.87
CA SER A 3 -81.46 -45.46 6.43
C SER A 3 -80.62 -44.54 7.33
N ARG A 4 -79.43 -44.11 6.84
CA ARG A 4 -79.08 -42.67 6.69
C ARG A 4 -77.74 -42.42 5.96
N LEU A 5 -77.87 -41.64 4.87
CA LEU A 5 -77.02 -40.56 4.31
C LEU A 5 -75.49 -40.69 4.42
N LEU A 6 -74.76 -40.83 3.30
CA LEU A 6 -74.29 -39.78 2.37
C LEU A 6 -73.50 -38.62 3.03
N CYS A 7 -72.17 -38.63 2.84
CA CYS A 7 -71.41 -37.45 2.38
C CYS A 7 -69.97 -37.85 2.00
N LEU A 8 -69.70 -38.00 0.71
CA LEU A 8 -68.36 -38.03 0.12
C LEU A 8 -67.92 -36.58 -0.11
N ALA A 9 -66.86 -36.15 0.56
CA ALA A 9 -66.19 -34.88 0.27
C ALA A 9 -64.94 -35.17 -0.57
N SER A 10 -65.04 -34.94 -1.89
CA SER A 10 -63.91 -34.90 -2.81
C SER A 10 -63.18 -33.57 -2.65
N PHE A 11 -61.93 -33.61 -2.18
CA PHE A 11 -61.02 -32.47 -2.18
C PHE A 11 -60.43 -32.32 -3.60
N GLY A 12 -60.88 -31.31 -4.33
CA GLY A 12 -60.31 -30.91 -5.61
C GLY A 12 -59.00 -30.15 -5.42
N LEU A 13 -57.91 -30.71 -5.95
CA LEU A 13 -56.59 -30.10 -6.00
C LEU A 13 -56.57 -29.04 -7.12
N PHE A 14 -56.63 -27.77 -6.76
CA PHE A 14 -56.44 -26.65 -7.69
C PHE A 14 -54.93 -26.35 -7.80
N VAL A 15 -54.30 -26.72 -8.92
CA VAL A 15 -52.92 -26.34 -9.24
C VAL A 15 -52.96 -24.98 -9.92
N THR A 16 -52.62 -23.93 -9.18
CA THR A 16 -52.42 -22.58 -9.72
C THR A 16 -51.02 -22.49 -10.31
N VAL A 17 -50.92 -22.43 -11.64
CA VAL A 17 -49.67 -22.11 -12.34
C VAL A 17 -49.43 -20.60 -12.19
N LEU A 18 -48.53 -20.22 -11.29
CA LEU A 18 -48.00 -18.86 -11.21
C LEU A 18 -46.97 -18.68 -12.34
N ASN A 19 -47.41 -18.01 -13.42
CA ASN A 19 -46.50 -17.41 -14.39
C ASN A 19 -45.75 -16.27 -13.70
N CYS A 20 -44.51 -16.51 -13.32
CA CYS A 20 -43.56 -15.44 -13.00
C CYS A 20 -43.03 -14.87 -14.31
N ASP A 21 -43.79 -13.96 -14.93
CA ASP A 21 -43.23 -13.07 -15.95
C ASP A 21 -42.18 -12.20 -15.27
N GLY A 22 -40.92 -12.47 -15.59
CA GLY A 22 -39.78 -11.66 -15.20
C GLY A 22 -39.89 -10.29 -15.85
N ALA A 23 -40.49 -9.33 -15.14
CA ALA A 23 -40.34 -7.92 -15.45
C ALA A 23 -38.88 -7.54 -15.18
N ALA A 24 -38.05 -7.63 -16.22
CA ALA A 24 -36.78 -6.94 -16.25
C ALA A 24 -37.08 -5.44 -16.11
N ALA A 25 -36.90 -4.91 -14.90
CA ALA A 25 -36.89 -3.48 -14.66
C ALA A 25 -35.72 -2.90 -15.47
N GLN A 26 -36.02 -2.43 -16.69
CA GLN A 26 -35.11 -1.57 -17.42
C GLN A 26 -34.82 -0.38 -16.52
N GLU A 27 -33.58 -0.30 -16.02
CA GLU A 27 -33.01 0.90 -15.42
C GLU A 27 -33.17 2.03 -16.44
N ARG A 28 -34.27 2.79 -16.34
CA ARG A 28 -34.47 3.99 -17.15
C ARG A 28 -33.46 5.01 -16.67
N ARG A 29 -32.31 5.06 -17.34
CA ARG A 29 -31.36 6.16 -17.19
C ARG A 29 -32.13 7.46 -17.42
N ALA A 30 -31.92 8.41 -16.51
CA ALA A 30 -32.42 9.76 -16.69
C ALA A 30 -31.95 10.31 -18.05
N PRO A 31 -32.80 11.02 -18.81
CA PRO A 31 -32.39 11.65 -20.05
C PRO A 31 -31.24 12.62 -19.78
N ALA A 32 -30.30 12.71 -20.72
CA ALA A 32 -29.17 13.61 -20.60
C ALA A 32 -29.66 15.06 -20.38
N PRO A 33 -29.06 15.81 -19.43
CA PRO A 33 -29.43 17.21 -19.24
C PRO A 33 -29.11 18.01 -20.50
N THR A 34 -30.07 18.82 -20.92
CA THR A 34 -29.88 19.78 -22.02
C THR A 34 -29.47 21.11 -21.43
N PHE A 35 -28.28 21.60 -21.79
CA PHE A 35 -27.82 22.93 -21.41
C PHE A 35 -28.07 23.91 -22.55
N ASN A 36 -28.55 25.13 -22.25
CA ASN A 36 -28.54 26.17 -23.26
C ASN A 36 -27.13 26.76 -23.36
N GLN A 37 -26.72 27.11 -24.58
CA GLN A 37 -25.40 27.71 -24.83
C GLN A 37 -25.21 29.06 -24.10
N ARG A 38 -26.31 29.78 -23.79
CA ARG A 38 -26.29 30.98 -22.96
C ARG A 38 -25.97 30.71 -21.48
N ASP A 39 -26.27 29.52 -20.98
CA ASP A 39 -26.08 29.15 -19.57
C ASP A 39 -24.60 28.81 -19.28
N THR A 40 -23.80 28.58 -20.33
CA THR A 40 -22.38 28.19 -20.27
C THR A 40 -21.44 29.27 -20.83
N GLN A 41 -21.99 30.35 -21.39
CA GLN A 41 -21.23 31.49 -21.89
C GLN A 41 -20.47 32.18 -20.75
N GLY A 42 -19.14 32.22 -20.85
CA GLY A 42 -18.25 32.86 -19.86
C GLY A 42 -17.76 31.95 -18.73
N ILE A 43 -18.26 30.71 -18.63
CA ILE A 43 -17.74 29.69 -17.70
C ILE A 43 -16.73 28.79 -18.41
N PHE A 44 -17.00 28.44 -19.67
CA PHE A 44 -16.13 27.62 -20.50
C PHE A 44 -15.60 28.45 -21.68
N PHE A 45 -14.39 28.11 -22.11
CA PHE A 45 -13.81 28.69 -23.32
C PHE A 45 -14.52 28.12 -24.56
N ASP A 46 -14.77 28.96 -25.56
CA ASP A 46 -15.38 28.54 -26.82
C ASP A 46 -14.47 27.56 -27.59
N SER A 47 -13.16 27.65 -27.38
CA SER A 47 -12.17 26.69 -27.84
C SER A 47 -11.10 26.43 -26.77
N LEU A 48 -10.52 25.23 -26.78
CA LEU A 48 -9.39 24.92 -25.89
C LEU A 48 -8.17 25.80 -26.15
N ASP A 49 -8.02 26.33 -27.37
CA ASP A 49 -6.91 27.22 -27.73
C ASP A 49 -6.99 28.57 -26.99
N ASP A 50 -8.19 29.03 -26.64
CA ASP A 50 -8.40 30.25 -25.85
C ASP A 50 -8.03 30.07 -24.36
N ALA A 51 -7.96 28.82 -23.89
CA ALA A 51 -7.60 28.48 -22.52
C ALA A 51 -6.09 28.49 -22.28
N PHE A 52 -5.27 28.33 -23.32
CA PHE A 52 -3.82 28.24 -23.22
C PHE A 52 -3.15 29.58 -23.55
N ARG A 53 -2.58 30.26 -22.54
CA ARG A 53 -1.74 31.44 -22.76
C ARG A 53 -0.30 31.03 -23.05
N GLY A 54 0.14 31.20 -24.29
CA GLY A 54 1.52 31.00 -24.71
C GLY A 54 1.67 30.06 -25.89
N GLU A 55 2.87 30.02 -26.47
CA GLU A 55 3.19 29.13 -27.59
C GLU A 55 3.31 27.69 -27.08
N ARG A 56 2.46 26.79 -27.60
CA ARG A 56 2.48 25.35 -27.25
C ARG A 56 3.89 24.80 -27.46
N PRO A 57 4.57 24.28 -26.42
CA PRO A 57 5.90 23.71 -26.58
C PRO A 57 5.87 22.58 -27.60
N SER A 58 6.76 22.63 -28.60
CA SER A 58 6.90 21.51 -29.53
C SER A 58 7.65 20.37 -28.86
N LEU A 59 7.37 19.13 -29.27
CA LEU A 59 8.11 17.95 -28.80
C LEU A 59 9.62 18.11 -29.01
N SER A 60 10.02 18.81 -30.06
CA SER A 60 11.42 19.15 -30.33
C SER A 60 12.03 20.10 -29.27
N LYS A 61 11.27 21.10 -28.78
CA LYS A 61 11.71 21.98 -27.69
C LYS A 61 11.86 21.21 -26.37
N ILE A 62 10.99 20.23 -26.11
CA ILE A 62 11.03 19.38 -24.90
C ILE A 62 12.25 18.44 -24.93
N GLN A 63 12.49 17.77 -26.06
CA GLN A 63 13.65 16.88 -26.23
C GLN A 63 14.97 17.63 -26.11
N LYS A 64 15.04 18.87 -26.64
CA LYS A 64 16.24 19.70 -26.54
C LYS A 64 16.48 20.19 -25.10
N ALA A 65 15.43 20.58 -24.38
CA ALA A 65 15.54 20.95 -22.96
C ALA A 65 15.97 19.76 -22.06
N GLY A 66 15.54 18.54 -22.40
CA GLY A 66 16.01 17.32 -21.73
C GLY A 66 17.48 17.00 -22.03
N ALA A 67 17.91 17.18 -23.29
CA ALA A 67 19.30 16.99 -23.69
C ALA A 67 20.24 18.04 -23.05
N ASP A 68 19.85 19.31 -23.00
CA ASP A 68 20.67 20.38 -22.43
C ASP A 68 20.84 20.21 -20.89
N LYS A 69 19.86 19.61 -20.20
CA LYS A 69 19.99 19.22 -18.78
C LYS A 69 20.90 18.02 -18.57
N ALA A 70 20.92 17.06 -19.50
CA ALA A 70 21.79 15.87 -19.41
C ALA A 70 23.27 16.20 -19.60
N VAL A 71 23.61 17.19 -20.44
CA VAL A 71 25.02 17.62 -20.66
C VAL A 71 25.54 18.51 -19.52
N ALA A 72 24.66 19.25 -18.82
CA ALA A 72 25.04 20.04 -17.64
C ALA A 72 25.40 19.17 -16.41
N ALA A 73 24.87 17.95 -16.33
CA ALA A 73 25.18 17.00 -15.25
C ALA A 73 26.56 16.32 -15.39
N THR A 74 27.20 16.39 -16.57
CA THR A 74 28.47 15.67 -16.84
C THR A 74 29.73 16.50 -16.60
N ASN A 75 29.62 17.83 -16.42
CA ASN A 75 30.78 18.74 -16.33
C ASN A 75 30.98 19.40 -14.96
N GLY A 76 30.29 18.93 -13.91
CA GLY A 76 30.35 19.47 -12.56
C GLY A 76 30.90 18.51 -11.52
N SER A 77 31.91 17.70 -11.83
CA SER A 77 32.58 16.85 -10.84
C SER A 77 33.78 17.56 -10.24
N THR A 78 33.55 18.32 -9.17
CA THR A 78 34.57 18.65 -8.19
C THR A 78 34.11 18.14 -6.83
N GLU A 79 34.95 17.31 -6.22
CA GLU A 79 34.86 16.68 -4.90
C GLU A 79 33.95 17.37 -3.87
N SER A 80 32.85 16.68 -3.58
CA SER A 80 32.26 16.62 -2.24
C SER A 80 31.90 15.16 -1.99
N THR A 81 32.62 14.53 -1.07
CA THR A 81 32.29 13.24 -0.47
C THR A 81 30.97 13.36 0.29
N SER A 82 29.85 13.25 -0.44
CA SER A 82 28.62 12.72 0.12
C SER A 82 28.63 11.23 -0.14
N GLU A 83 28.68 10.46 0.95
CA GLU A 83 28.39 9.03 0.91
C GLU A 83 27.01 8.84 0.28
N LYS A 84 26.99 8.57 -1.02
CA LYS A 84 25.82 8.03 -1.70
C LYS A 84 25.60 6.66 -1.07
N ALA A 85 24.65 6.59 -0.15
CA ALA A 85 24.28 5.36 0.53
C ALA A 85 24.06 4.27 -0.51
N ASP A 86 24.90 3.25 -0.44
CA ASP A 86 24.99 2.14 -1.37
C ASP A 86 23.64 1.41 -1.41
N ALA A 87 22.85 1.63 -2.47
CA ALA A 87 21.43 1.32 -2.52
C ALA A 87 21.12 -0.19 -2.41
N ALA A 88 22.09 -1.07 -2.64
CA ALA A 88 21.94 -2.53 -2.56
C ALA A 88 22.60 -3.17 -1.32
N GLY A 89 23.45 -2.44 -0.58
CA GLY A 89 24.16 -2.94 0.60
C GLY A 89 23.51 -2.56 1.94
N GLY A 90 22.51 -1.67 1.93
CA GLY A 90 21.91 -1.10 3.13
C GLY A 90 20.90 -2.01 3.84
N TRP A 91 20.10 -2.79 3.09
CA TRP A 91 18.93 -3.48 3.66
C TRP A 91 19.28 -4.51 4.74
N ALA A 92 20.34 -5.29 4.54
CA ALA A 92 20.78 -6.27 5.54
C ALA A 92 21.26 -5.67 6.87
N LYS A 93 21.55 -4.36 6.90
CA LYS A 93 21.87 -3.64 8.15
C LYS A 93 20.62 -3.16 8.89
N LEU A 94 19.48 -3.07 8.20
CA LEU A 94 18.25 -2.48 8.71
C LEU A 94 17.23 -3.54 9.12
N ILE A 95 17.12 -4.63 8.37
CA ILE A 95 16.09 -5.65 8.59
C ILE A 95 16.61 -7.05 8.28
N ALA A 96 16.29 -8.00 9.16
CA ALA A 96 16.63 -9.40 8.96
C ALA A 96 15.65 -10.07 7.97
N PRO A 97 16.09 -11.08 7.18
CA PRO A 97 15.21 -11.89 6.35
C PRO A 97 13.97 -12.42 7.08
N GLU A 98 14.15 -12.94 8.29
CA GLU A 98 13.08 -13.52 9.10
C GLU A 98 12.03 -12.47 9.48
N SER A 99 12.46 -11.25 9.78
CA SER A 99 11.57 -10.11 10.06
C SER A 99 10.73 -9.75 8.85
N LEU A 100 11.30 -9.77 7.63
CA LEU A 100 10.54 -9.55 6.39
C LEU A 100 9.50 -10.66 6.18
N GLU A 101 9.90 -11.92 6.34
CA GLU A 101 9.00 -13.06 6.14
C GLU A 101 7.83 -13.08 7.12
N ASP A 102 8.11 -12.84 8.39
CA ASP A 102 7.08 -12.82 9.42
C ASP A 102 6.16 -11.62 9.28
N GLU A 103 6.68 -10.49 8.82
CA GLU A 103 5.85 -9.35 8.48
C GLU A 103 4.92 -9.65 7.31
N ILE A 104 5.45 -10.18 6.21
CA ILE A 104 4.65 -10.53 5.03
C ILE A 104 3.52 -11.50 5.43
N LYS A 105 3.83 -12.52 6.24
CA LYS A 105 2.81 -13.46 6.76
C LYS A 105 1.77 -12.73 7.60
N ARG A 106 2.19 -11.85 8.51
CA ARG A 106 1.27 -11.12 9.40
C ARG A 106 0.33 -10.21 8.62
N VAL A 107 0.85 -9.40 7.71
CA VAL A 107 0.04 -8.48 6.89
C VAL A 107 -0.89 -9.26 5.97
N LYS A 108 -0.41 -10.36 5.37
CA LYS A 108 -1.27 -11.27 4.60
C LYS A 108 -2.45 -11.79 5.43
N LEU A 109 -2.22 -12.23 6.67
CA LEU A 109 -3.30 -12.75 7.52
C LEU A 109 -4.35 -11.67 7.84
N HIS A 110 -3.91 -10.43 8.07
CA HIS A 110 -4.83 -9.31 8.24
C HIS A 110 -5.61 -9.02 6.95
N PHE A 111 -4.93 -8.92 5.81
CA PHE A 111 -5.54 -8.72 4.49
C PHE A 111 -6.58 -9.81 4.17
N ASP A 112 -6.26 -11.06 4.48
CA ASP A 112 -7.18 -12.19 4.31
C ASP A 112 -8.47 -12.01 5.11
N SER A 113 -8.39 -11.41 6.30
CA SER A 113 -9.54 -11.11 7.15
C SER A 113 -10.37 -9.92 6.65
N VAL A 114 -9.76 -9.00 5.91
CA VAL A 114 -10.43 -7.84 5.30
C VAL A 114 -11.23 -8.24 4.06
N ILE A 115 -10.65 -9.10 3.21
CA ILE A 115 -11.28 -9.53 1.94
C ILE A 115 -12.29 -10.66 2.17
N THR A 116 -13.50 -10.27 2.58
CA THR A 116 -14.62 -11.18 2.88
C THR A 116 -15.75 -11.09 1.85
N THR A 117 -16.50 -9.98 1.85
CA THR A 117 -17.66 -9.77 0.97
C THR A 117 -17.57 -8.40 0.27
N PRO A 118 -18.19 -8.24 -0.92
CA PRO A 118 -18.21 -6.96 -1.61
C PRO A 118 -18.81 -5.81 -0.78
N GLY A 119 -19.83 -6.10 0.03
CA GLY A 119 -20.50 -5.09 0.87
C GLY A 119 -19.59 -4.55 1.98
N ALA A 120 -18.89 -5.44 2.69
CA ALA A 120 -17.94 -5.05 3.73
C ALA A 120 -16.75 -4.28 3.15
N PHE A 121 -16.25 -4.73 1.99
CA PHE A 121 -15.17 -4.05 1.29
C PHE A 121 -15.56 -2.64 0.88
N ASN A 122 -16.71 -2.47 0.20
CA ASN A 122 -17.19 -1.16 -0.24
C ASN A 122 -17.56 -0.24 0.93
N GLY A 123 -17.98 -0.80 2.06
CA GLY A 123 -18.35 -0.07 3.28
C GLY A 123 -17.18 0.49 4.10
N GLY A 124 -15.93 0.25 3.69
CA GLY A 124 -14.74 0.78 4.35
C GLY A 124 -13.52 -0.13 4.29
N GLY A 125 -13.72 -1.45 4.15
CA GLY A 125 -12.61 -2.43 4.13
C GLY A 125 -11.61 -2.22 2.99
N PHE A 126 -11.97 -1.49 1.94
CA PHE A 126 -11.02 -1.09 0.90
C PHE A 126 -9.86 -0.23 1.42
N GLN A 127 -10.04 0.52 2.51
CA GLN A 127 -8.99 1.33 3.13
C GLN A 127 -7.97 0.45 3.87
N ASP A 128 -8.44 -0.54 4.62
CA ASP A 128 -7.59 -1.52 5.28
C ASP A 128 -6.84 -2.36 4.22
N ALA A 129 -7.54 -2.77 3.15
CA ALA A 129 -6.92 -3.46 2.03
C ALA A 129 -5.86 -2.61 1.33
N ARG A 130 -6.09 -1.30 1.17
CA ARG A 130 -5.09 -0.38 0.61
C ARG A 130 -3.85 -0.35 1.48
N LEU A 131 -4.01 -0.19 2.79
CA LEU A 131 -2.90 -0.18 3.73
C LEU A 131 -2.10 -1.49 3.63
N ASP A 132 -2.77 -2.63 3.80
CA ASP A 132 -2.10 -3.94 3.80
C ASP A 132 -1.36 -4.21 2.49
N LEU A 133 -1.99 -3.94 1.34
CA LEU A 133 -1.38 -4.13 0.03
C LEU A 133 -0.20 -3.17 -0.20
N SER A 134 -0.31 -1.90 0.24
CA SER A 134 0.80 -0.95 0.17
C SER A 134 2.02 -1.42 0.97
N ILE A 135 1.80 -1.97 2.17
CA ILE A 135 2.88 -2.50 2.99
C ILE A 135 3.44 -3.79 2.39
N LEU A 136 2.61 -4.71 1.90
CA LEU A 136 3.07 -5.92 1.21
C LEU A 136 3.90 -5.58 -0.05
N ALA A 137 3.47 -4.62 -0.86
CA ALA A 137 4.23 -4.17 -2.02
C ALA A 137 5.60 -3.61 -1.62
N THR A 138 5.65 -2.79 -0.57
CA THR A 138 6.89 -2.25 -0.01
C THR A 138 7.82 -3.36 0.48
N LEU A 139 7.29 -4.35 1.21
CA LEU A 139 8.08 -5.48 1.72
C LEU A 139 8.65 -6.31 0.56
N PHE A 140 7.86 -6.62 -0.47
CA PHE A 140 8.35 -7.34 -1.64
C PHE A 140 9.37 -6.52 -2.45
N ALA A 141 9.25 -5.20 -2.50
CA ALA A 141 10.28 -4.33 -3.08
C ALA A 141 11.61 -4.44 -2.30
N VAL A 142 11.55 -4.40 -0.96
CA VAL A 142 12.74 -4.60 -0.12
C VAL A 142 13.30 -6.01 -0.29
N VAL A 143 12.46 -7.05 -0.34
CA VAL A 143 12.90 -8.44 -0.57
C VAL A 143 13.65 -8.58 -1.90
N ASN A 144 13.18 -7.92 -2.96
CA ASN A 144 13.83 -7.92 -4.27
C ASN A 144 15.26 -7.36 -4.21
N GLU A 145 15.47 -6.30 -3.40
CA GLU A 145 16.75 -5.62 -3.24
C GLU A 145 17.61 -6.17 -2.08
N HIS A 146 17.03 -6.95 -1.19
CA HIS A 146 17.70 -7.44 0.02
C HIS A 146 18.80 -8.43 -0.37
N PRO A 147 20.06 -8.31 0.11
CA PRO A 147 21.14 -9.20 -0.34
C PRO A 147 21.04 -10.63 0.23
N GLY A 148 20.45 -10.78 1.41
CA GLY A 148 20.21 -12.09 2.05
C GLY A 148 19.21 -12.97 1.30
N ASP A 149 19.14 -14.24 1.69
CA ASP A 149 18.13 -15.18 1.20
C ASP A 149 16.83 -14.96 1.99
N VAL A 150 15.80 -14.51 1.30
CA VAL A 150 14.47 -14.28 1.87
C VAL A 150 13.49 -15.13 1.07
N ARG A 151 12.56 -15.79 1.76
CA ARG A 151 11.48 -16.53 1.08
C ARG A 151 10.80 -15.63 0.05
N TRP A 152 10.51 -16.20 -1.13
CA TRP A 152 9.88 -15.52 -2.27
C TRP A 152 10.74 -14.51 -3.05
N LYS A 153 12.04 -14.38 -2.75
CA LYS A 153 12.93 -13.45 -3.46
C LYS A 153 12.92 -13.62 -4.98
N ASP A 154 12.79 -14.85 -5.47
CA ASP A 154 12.72 -15.18 -6.90
C ASP A 154 11.46 -14.66 -7.61
N GLN A 155 10.47 -14.20 -6.86
CA GLN A 155 9.17 -13.72 -7.34
C GLN A 155 8.81 -12.35 -6.74
N ALA A 156 9.73 -11.74 -6.01
CA ALA A 156 9.47 -10.52 -5.24
C ALA A 156 9.15 -9.31 -6.14
N ALA A 157 9.87 -9.14 -7.26
CA ALA A 157 9.55 -8.10 -8.23
C ALA A 157 8.12 -8.25 -8.81
N ALA A 158 7.71 -9.46 -9.18
CA ALA A 158 6.37 -9.72 -9.71
C ALA A 158 5.28 -9.52 -8.64
N ALA A 159 5.54 -9.98 -7.42
CA ALA A 159 4.64 -9.77 -6.29
C ALA A 159 4.46 -8.28 -6.00
N ARG A 160 5.57 -7.52 -5.93
CA ARG A 160 5.59 -6.06 -5.77
C ARG A 160 4.68 -5.39 -6.80
N ASP A 161 4.88 -5.65 -8.09
CA ASP A 161 4.17 -4.95 -9.16
C ASP A 161 2.67 -5.25 -9.18
N LEU A 162 2.29 -6.52 -8.99
CA LEU A 162 0.88 -6.93 -8.94
C LEU A 162 0.15 -6.34 -7.73
N ILE A 163 0.80 -6.40 -6.57
CA ILE A 163 0.25 -5.92 -5.29
C ILE A 163 0.17 -4.39 -5.29
N ALA A 164 1.22 -3.68 -5.70
CA ALA A 164 1.26 -2.21 -5.76
C ALA A 164 0.14 -1.64 -6.63
N ARG A 165 -0.06 -2.23 -7.83
CA ARG A 165 -1.16 -1.85 -8.72
C ARG A 165 -2.53 -1.99 -8.05
N THR A 166 -2.73 -3.08 -7.33
CA THR A 166 -4.00 -3.33 -6.64
C THR A 166 -4.16 -2.37 -5.46
N ALA A 167 -3.09 -2.10 -4.70
CA ALA A 167 -3.08 -1.12 -3.62
C ALA A 167 -3.49 0.28 -4.12
N PHE A 168 -2.95 0.70 -5.27
CA PHE A 168 -3.31 1.98 -5.89
C PHE A 168 -4.80 2.03 -6.27
N ASN A 169 -5.36 0.93 -6.76
CA ASN A 169 -6.78 0.83 -7.10
C ASN A 169 -7.70 0.80 -5.86
N CYS A 170 -7.20 0.37 -4.70
CA CYS A 170 -7.88 0.46 -3.41
C CYS A 170 -8.04 1.90 -2.87
N LYS A 171 -7.92 2.94 -3.71
CA LYS A 171 -8.37 4.31 -3.40
C LYS A 171 -9.90 4.44 -3.39
N ALA A 172 -10.63 3.50 -3.99
CA ALA A 172 -12.09 3.48 -4.02
C ALA A 172 -12.69 2.10 -3.72
N GLY A 173 -13.74 2.07 -2.91
CA GLY A 173 -14.54 0.87 -2.66
C GLY A 173 -15.47 0.56 -3.84
N SER A 174 -15.11 -0.42 -4.66
CA SER A 174 -15.97 -0.89 -5.75
C SER A 174 -15.88 -2.41 -5.93
N SER A 175 -16.90 -3.00 -6.57
CA SER A 175 -16.92 -4.44 -6.89
C SER A 175 -15.76 -4.87 -7.79
N GLN A 176 -15.30 -3.98 -8.68
CA GLN A 176 -14.14 -4.25 -9.53
C GLN A 176 -12.88 -4.38 -8.67
N VAL A 177 -12.62 -3.39 -7.81
CA VAL A 177 -11.44 -3.36 -6.94
C VAL A 177 -11.48 -4.50 -5.93
N PHE A 178 -12.67 -4.87 -5.42
CA PHE A 178 -12.83 -6.05 -4.57
C PHE A 178 -12.38 -7.33 -5.29
N ASN A 179 -12.77 -7.52 -6.55
CA ASN A 179 -12.35 -8.68 -7.33
C ASN A 179 -10.84 -8.69 -7.58
N GLU A 180 -10.23 -7.53 -7.81
CA GLU A 180 -8.77 -7.39 -7.91
C GLU A 180 -8.06 -7.78 -6.61
N ALA A 181 -8.52 -7.26 -5.47
CA ALA A 181 -7.99 -7.62 -4.15
C ALA A 181 -8.19 -9.12 -3.86
N LYS A 182 -9.31 -9.72 -4.27
CA LYS A 182 -9.55 -11.16 -4.14
C LYS A 182 -8.56 -11.99 -4.98
N MET A 183 -8.18 -11.52 -6.16
CA MET A 183 -7.12 -12.17 -6.94
C MET A 183 -5.77 -12.08 -6.22
N ARG A 184 -5.42 -10.91 -5.66
CA ARG A 184 -4.18 -10.77 -4.85
C ARG A 184 -4.16 -11.67 -3.61
N LYS A 185 -5.31 -11.87 -2.99
CA LYS A 185 -5.46 -12.84 -1.89
C LYS A 185 -5.11 -14.27 -2.32
N ALA A 186 -5.55 -14.68 -3.51
CA ALA A 186 -5.18 -15.98 -4.07
C ALA A 186 -3.68 -16.04 -4.39
N ASP A 187 -3.12 -15.01 -5.04
CA ASP A 187 -1.69 -14.92 -5.36
C ASP A 187 -0.80 -15.03 -4.10
N LEU A 188 -1.16 -14.32 -3.02
CA LEU A 188 -0.47 -14.40 -1.73
C LEU A 188 -0.58 -15.78 -1.09
N GLN A 189 -1.71 -16.48 -1.29
CA GLN A 189 -1.89 -17.86 -0.82
C GLN A 189 -1.01 -18.84 -1.61
N ASP A 190 -0.87 -18.64 -2.92
CA ASP A 190 -0.03 -19.46 -3.79
C ASP A 190 1.46 -19.25 -3.48
N LEU A 191 1.87 -18.00 -3.23
CA LEU A 191 3.20 -17.68 -2.70
C LEU A 191 3.43 -18.37 -1.34
N ALA A 192 2.50 -18.23 -0.40
CA ALA A 192 2.63 -18.82 0.93
C ALA A 192 2.74 -20.36 0.89
N SER A 193 1.99 -21.01 0.00
CA SER A 193 2.01 -22.48 -0.19
C SER A 193 3.20 -22.99 -1.00
N GLY A 194 3.95 -22.10 -1.66
CA GLY A 194 5.08 -22.47 -2.53
C GLY A 194 4.69 -22.84 -3.95
N SER A 195 3.42 -22.66 -4.34
CA SER A 195 2.95 -22.85 -5.72
C SER A 195 3.50 -21.76 -6.65
N GLY A 196 3.79 -20.58 -6.10
CA GLY A 196 4.31 -19.43 -6.85
C GLY A 196 3.22 -18.66 -7.60
N LEU A 197 3.60 -17.53 -8.19
CA LEU A 197 2.71 -16.68 -8.96
C LEU A 197 2.52 -17.23 -10.37
N ALA A 198 1.27 -17.15 -10.85
CA ALA A 198 0.93 -17.53 -12.22
C ALA A 198 1.59 -16.62 -13.27
N ASN A 199 1.74 -15.33 -12.95
CA ASN A 199 2.49 -14.37 -13.76
C ASN A 199 3.73 -13.91 -12.98
N ARG A 200 4.90 -14.05 -13.60
CA ARG A 200 6.21 -13.67 -13.03
C ARG A 200 6.88 -12.52 -13.79
N ASP A 201 6.19 -11.95 -14.78
CA ASP A 201 6.67 -10.78 -15.50
C ASP A 201 6.74 -9.60 -14.54
N ALA A 202 7.90 -8.96 -14.49
CA ALA A 202 8.15 -7.84 -13.59
C ALA A 202 9.28 -6.96 -14.13
N GLU A 203 9.25 -5.70 -13.74
CA GLU A 203 10.42 -4.84 -13.91
C GLU A 203 11.48 -5.25 -12.87
N PRO A 204 12.73 -5.54 -13.27
CA PRO A 204 13.75 -6.02 -12.34
C PRO A 204 14.13 -4.95 -11.31
N GLU A 205 14.16 -3.69 -11.74
CA GLU A 205 14.46 -2.55 -10.89
C GLU A 205 13.19 -2.03 -10.19
N THR A 206 13.35 -1.52 -8.98
CA THR A 206 12.24 -0.95 -8.22
C THR A 206 12.09 0.53 -8.57
N ASP A 207 10.98 0.87 -9.21
CA ASP A 207 10.50 2.25 -9.28
C ASP A 207 9.65 2.55 -8.04
N TRP A 208 10.27 3.16 -7.02
CA TRP A 208 9.63 3.43 -5.73
C TRP A 208 8.41 4.35 -5.84
N SER A 209 8.33 5.22 -6.85
CA SER A 209 7.15 6.06 -7.11
C SER A 209 5.90 5.27 -7.47
N MET A 210 6.07 4.03 -7.94
CA MET A 210 5.00 3.14 -8.35
C MET A 210 4.67 2.06 -7.30
N VAL A 211 5.46 1.97 -6.22
CA VAL A 211 5.29 0.95 -5.17
C VAL A 211 4.28 1.38 -4.11
N VAL A 212 4.42 2.60 -3.59
CA VAL A 212 3.68 3.04 -2.40
C VAL A 212 3.56 4.56 -2.31
N ASP A 213 2.45 5.04 -1.76
CA ASP A 213 2.25 6.46 -1.41
C ASP A 213 2.78 6.72 0.03
N ARG A 214 3.17 7.96 0.36
CA ARG A 214 3.64 8.32 1.72
C ARG A 214 2.64 7.99 2.83
N SER A 215 1.35 8.24 2.57
CA SER A 215 0.29 8.12 3.60
C SER A 215 0.15 6.71 4.20
N PRO A 216 0.03 5.62 3.41
CA PRO A 216 0.05 4.26 3.95
C PRO A 216 1.31 3.92 4.76
N LEU A 217 2.51 4.38 4.32
CA LEU A 217 3.74 4.16 5.07
C LEU A 217 3.70 4.83 6.44
N MET A 218 3.21 6.07 6.51
CA MET A 218 3.09 6.81 7.77
C MET A 218 2.03 6.23 8.70
N GLN A 219 0.88 5.83 8.17
CA GLN A 219 -0.12 5.12 8.98
C GLN A 219 0.45 3.82 9.58
N TYR A 220 1.24 3.08 8.81
CA TYR A 220 1.88 1.86 9.31
C TYR A 220 3.03 2.14 10.28
N ALA A 221 3.83 3.19 10.06
CA ALA A 221 4.86 3.65 10.98
C ALA A 221 4.28 4.03 12.35
N GLU A 222 3.14 4.73 12.37
CA GLU A 222 2.42 5.06 13.61
C GLU A 222 1.96 3.80 14.37
N GLN A 223 1.47 2.78 13.65
CA GLN A 223 1.10 1.50 14.25
C GLN A 223 2.31 0.80 14.88
N LEU A 224 3.46 0.79 14.20
CA LEU A 224 4.71 0.23 14.72
C LEU A 224 5.20 1.00 15.95
N ALA A 225 5.21 2.33 15.90
CA ALA A 225 5.60 3.16 17.04
C ALA A 225 4.69 2.91 18.26
N GLY A 226 3.38 2.77 18.03
CA GLY A 226 2.41 2.40 19.06
C GLY A 226 2.68 1.02 19.69
N LYS A 227 2.98 0.01 18.85
CA LYS A 227 3.35 -1.35 19.31
C LYS A 227 4.65 -1.35 20.10
N LEU A 228 5.68 -0.67 19.61
CA LEU A 228 6.96 -0.52 20.31
C LEU A 228 6.75 0.06 21.70
N LYS A 229 6.06 1.20 21.81
CA LYS A 229 5.75 1.84 23.10
C LYS A 229 4.96 0.93 24.05
N ALA A 230 4.04 0.11 23.52
CA ALA A 230 3.27 -0.82 24.33
C ALA A 230 4.09 -2.01 24.84
N ALA A 231 4.99 -2.53 24.00
CA ALA A 231 5.85 -3.67 24.30
C ALA A 231 7.07 -3.28 25.15
N SER A 232 7.47 -2.01 25.18
CA SER A 232 8.67 -1.51 25.87
C SER A 232 8.38 -0.65 27.10
N ARG A 233 7.27 -0.88 27.81
CA ARG A 233 6.84 -0.03 28.95
C ARG A 233 7.81 -0.07 30.13
N ASP A 234 8.44 -1.22 30.34
CA ASP A 234 9.47 -1.48 31.33
C ASP A 234 10.36 -2.63 30.85
N ALA A 235 11.50 -2.82 31.51
CA ALA A 235 12.49 -3.82 31.10
C ALA A 235 11.95 -5.25 31.09
N LYS A 236 11.05 -5.60 32.02
CA LYS A 236 10.47 -6.94 32.07
C LYS A 236 9.54 -7.17 30.87
N THR A 237 8.67 -6.21 30.59
CA THR A 237 7.77 -6.28 29.43
C THR A 237 8.57 -6.31 28.13
N ALA A 238 9.66 -5.54 28.04
CA ALA A 238 10.54 -5.55 26.89
C ALA A 238 11.25 -6.90 26.70
N GLU A 239 11.70 -7.54 27.78
CA GLU A 239 12.27 -8.89 27.74
C GLU A 239 11.26 -9.93 27.26
N GLU A 240 10.02 -9.89 27.75
CA GLU A 240 8.94 -10.80 27.35
C GLU A 240 8.51 -10.63 25.89
N ASN A 241 8.72 -9.44 25.30
CA ASN A 241 8.31 -9.10 23.94
C ASN A 241 9.49 -8.84 22.99
N ASN A 242 10.69 -9.35 23.33
CA ASN A 242 11.94 -9.00 22.64
C ASN A 242 11.87 -9.22 21.11
N GLU A 243 11.37 -10.36 20.64
CA GLU A 243 11.26 -10.68 19.21
C GLU A 243 10.32 -9.71 18.48
N GLN A 244 9.21 -9.33 19.13
CA GLN A 244 8.29 -8.35 18.57
C GLN A 244 8.96 -6.97 18.48
N ILE A 245 9.62 -6.52 19.54
CA ILE A 245 10.28 -5.21 19.58
C ILE A 245 11.37 -5.16 18.51
N GLN A 246 12.18 -6.21 18.40
CA GLN A 246 13.25 -6.28 17.39
C GLN A 246 12.68 -6.13 15.98
N ARG A 247 11.65 -6.91 15.63
CA ARG A 247 11.03 -6.86 14.30
C ARG A 247 10.35 -5.51 14.03
N ASP A 248 9.53 -5.01 14.97
CA ASP A 248 8.80 -3.75 14.80
C ASP A 248 9.78 -2.56 14.67
N ALA A 249 10.92 -2.59 15.37
CA ALA A 249 11.99 -1.59 15.24
C ALA A 249 12.73 -1.69 13.89
N GLN A 250 13.04 -2.89 13.41
CA GLN A 250 13.65 -3.08 12.09
C GLN A 250 12.72 -2.61 10.95
N LEU A 251 11.41 -2.88 11.07
CA LEU A 251 10.42 -2.41 10.10
C LEU A 251 10.30 -0.88 10.11
N LEU A 252 10.32 -0.26 11.29
CA LEU A 252 10.28 1.20 11.39
C LEU A 252 11.56 1.83 10.80
N ALA A 253 12.71 1.21 11.03
CA ALA A 253 13.96 1.62 10.40
C ALA A 253 13.91 1.50 8.88
N MET A 254 13.40 0.38 8.37
CA MET A 254 13.18 0.16 6.94
C MET A 254 12.27 1.24 6.33
N ILE A 255 11.16 1.60 6.99
CA ILE A 255 10.26 2.66 6.50
C ILE A 255 10.98 3.99 6.37
N GLY A 256 11.76 4.40 7.39
CA GLY A 256 12.52 5.65 7.32
C GLY A 256 13.50 5.67 6.14
N GLN A 257 14.09 4.53 5.80
CA GLN A 257 14.95 4.39 4.62
C GLN A 257 14.16 4.37 3.30
N VAL A 258 12.93 3.85 3.30
CA VAL A 258 12.03 3.87 2.13
C VAL A 258 11.63 5.31 1.82
N LEU A 259 11.33 6.14 2.81
CA LEU A 259 10.91 7.53 2.61
C LEU A 259 11.93 8.41 1.88
N THR A 260 13.21 8.03 1.87
CA THR A 260 14.26 8.76 1.15
C THR A 260 14.48 8.25 -0.26
N ARG A 261 13.62 7.35 -0.78
CA ARG A 261 13.78 6.78 -2.11
C ARG A 261 13.27 7.75 -3.17
N GLU A 262 14.04 7.87 -4.25
CA GLU A 262 13.70 8.71 -5.39
C GLU A 262 12.29 8.40 -5.89
N GLY A 263 11.50 9.45 -6.13
CA GLY A 263 10.13 9.35 -6.63
C GLY A 263 9.06 9.27 -5.55
N LEU A 264 9.40 9.18 -4.27
CA LEU A 264 8.45 9.39 -3.17
C LEU A 264 8.30 10.87 -2.82
N ASP A 265 7.16 11.21 -2.22
CA ASP A 265 6.82 12.57 -1.83
C ASP A 265 7.90 13.16 -0.88
N GLU A 266 8.41 14.36 -1.22
CA GLU A 266 9.44 15.10 -0.47
C GLU A 266 10.82 14.40 -0.36
N ALA A 267 11.06 13.31 -1.11
CA ALA A 267 12.33 12.58 -1.03
C ALA A 267 13.56 13.38 -1.53
N ASP A 268 13.33 14.44 -2.32
CA ASP A 268 14.36 15.37 -2.81
C ASP A 268 14.61 16.55 -1.87
N ASP A 269 13.79 16.71 -0.81
CA ASP A 269 14.04 17.66 0.26
C ASP A 269 15.07 17.08 1.26
N GLU A 270 16.23 17.73 1.35
CA GLU A 270 17.34 17.30 2.21
C GLU A 270 16.95 17.28 3.70
N ASP A 271 16.10 18.19 4.16
CA ASP A 271 15.64 18.25 5.56
C ASP A 271 14.67 17.10 5.85
N TYR A 272 13.74 16.82 4.91
CA TYR A 272 12.84 15.67 5.01
C TYR A 272 13.61 14.34 5.04
N ALA A 273 14.58 14.19 4.14
CA ALA A 273 15.43 13.01 4.08
C ALA A 273 16.24 12.84 5.38
N ALA A 274 16.82 13.92 5.91
CA ALA A 274 17.56 13.90 7.17
C ALA A 274 16.67 13.48 8.36
N LEU A 275 15.43 13.98 8.43
CA LEU A 275 14.46 13.60 9.47
C LEU A 275 14.05 12.12 9.36
N SER A 276 13.82 11.63 8.14
CA SER A 276 13.52 10.22 7.86
C SER A 276 14.67 9.28 8.23
N LEU A 277 15.92 9.70 7.97
CA LEU A 277 17.12 8.96 8.40
C LEU A 277 17.35 9.04 9.92
N SER A 278 16.93 10.11 10.57
CA SER A 278 16.94 10.20 12.04
C SER A 278 16.01 9.15 12.67
N MET A 279 14.80 8.97 12.13
CA MET A 279 13.89 7.90 12.53
C MET A 279 14.52 6.52 12.25
N THR A 280 15.14 6.34 11.08
CA THR A 280 15.85 5.11 10.71
C THR A 280 16.90 4.73 11.75
N LYS A 281 17.72 5.70 12.16
CA LYS A 281 18.78 5.53 13.15
C LYS A 281 18.22 5.23 14.54
N ALA A 282 17.20 5.96 14.98
CA ALA A 282 16.59 5.77 16.29
C ALA A 282 15.96 4.38 16.42
N ALA A 283 15.22 3.94 15.41
CA ALA A 283 14.62 2.60 15.38
C ALA A 283 15.69 1.49 15.31
N SER A 284 16.74 1.69 14.52
CA SER A 284 17.88 0.74 14.48
C SER A 284 18.58 0.60 15.83
N ALA A 285 18.66 1.67 16.62
CA ALA A 285 19.22 1.62 17.97
C ALA A 285 18.38 0.75 18.93
N VAL A 286 17.05 0.78 18.81
CA VAL A 286 16.14 -0.11 19.56
C VAL A 286 16.42 -1.57 19.21
N ALA A 287 16.46 -1.91 17.91
CA ALA A 287 16.73 -3.28 17.47
C ALA A 287 18.09 -3.79 17.96
N ALA A 288 19.13 -2.94 17.88
CA ALA A 288 20.47 -3.28 18.34
C ALA A 288 20.55 -3.43 19.87
N ALA A 289 19.75 -2.69 20.64
CA ALA A 289 19.68 -2.85 22.10
C ALA A 289 19.10 -4.22 22.48
N ILE A 290 17.99 -4.61 21.85
CA ILE A 290 17.36 -5.92 22.06
C ILE A 290 18.31 -7.06 21.68
N GLU A 291 19.02 -6.95 20.55
CA GLU A 291 20.00 -7.96 20.11
C GLU A 291 21.11 -8.20 21.15
N ARG A 292 21.48 -7.17 21.91
CA ARG A 292 22.47 -7.27 23.00
C ARG A 292 21.88 -7.70 24.34
N GLY A 293 20.60 -8.05 24.40
CA GLY A 293 19.89 -8.40 25.64
C GLY A 293 19.67 -7.21 26.57
N SER A 294 19.64 -5.98 26.02
CA SER A 294 19.34 -4.78 26.79
C SER A 294 17.85 -4.45 26.67
N TYR A 295 17.15 -4.46 27.81
CA TYR A 295 15.71 -4.26 27.87
C TYR A 295 15.28 -2.95 28.54
N ASP A 296 16.21 -2.24 29.18
CA ASP A 296 16.00 -0.87 29.65
C ASP A 296 16.20 0.13 28.50
N ILE A 297 15.27 0.08 27.53
CA ILE A 297 15.35 0.79 26.23
C ILE A 297 14.52 2.07 26.18
N GLY A 298 14.17 2.63 27.35
CA GLY A 298 13.29 3.80 27.44
C GLY A 298 13.84 5.03 26.70
N SER A 299 15.16 5.22 26.73
CA SER A 299 15.85 6.29 25.99
C SER A 299 15.72 6.15 24.48
N GLU A 300 15.90 4.94 23.96
CA GLU A 300 15.86 4.62 22.53
C GLU A 300 14.43 4.79 21.99
N ILE A 301 13.43 4.35 22.75
CA ILE A 301 12.00 4.55 22.42
C ILE A 301 11.63 6.04 22.46
N GLY A 302 12.18 6.79 23.41
CA GLY A 302 12.06 8.24 23.46
C GLY A 302 12.63 8.92 22.22
N ALA A 303 13.80 8.47 21.74
CA ALA A 303 14.42 8.98 20.53
C ALA A 303 13.57 8.70 19.26
N VAL A 304 12.94 7.53 19.17
CA VAL A 304 11.98 7.24 18.09
C VAL A 304 10.81 8.22 18.13
N THR A 305 10.20 8.43 19.30
CA THR A 305 9.08 9.37 19.46
C THR A 305 9.48 10.79 19.03
N GLN A 306 10.64 11.25 19.49
CA GLN A 306 11.17 12.57 19.15
C GLN A 306 11.42 12.73 17.64
N SER A 307 11.87 11.66 16.95
CA SER A 307 12.06 11.71 15.50
C SER A 307 10.73 11.88 14.74
N CYS A 308 9.66 11.24 15.21
CA CYS A 308 8.33 11.41 14.63
C CYS A 308 7.81 12.84 14.85
N ASP A 309 7.94 13.36 16.08
CA ASP A 309 7.50 14.72 16.43
C ASP A 309 8.23 15.78 15.60
N ALA A 310 9.55 15.65 15.44
CA ALA A 310 10.38 16.57 14.67
C ALA A 310 10.00 16.60 13.17
N CYS A 311 9.66 15.44 12.59
CA CYS A 311 9.18 15.37 11.21
C CYS A 311 7.78 16.00 11.06
N HIS A 312 6.85 15.65 11.96
CA HIS A 312 5.47 16.14 11.91
C HIS A 312 5.32 17.64 12.23
N GLU A 313 6.31 18.26 12.88
CA GLU A 313 6.36 19.71 13.05
C GLU A 313 6.45 20.44 11.69
N GLN A 314 7.05 19.79 10.69
CA GLN A 314 7.35 20.40 9.38
C GLN A 314 6.57 19.78 8.20
N TYR A 315 6.33 18.46 8.21
CA TYR A 315 5.94 17.68 7.03
C TYR A 315 4.68 16.81 7.21
N ARG A 316 3.66 17.32 7.92
CA ARG A 316 2.43 16.56 8.23
C ARG A 316 1.60 16.15 7.01
#